data_AF-A0A5E4U4C5-F1
#
_entry.id   AF-A0A5E4U4C5-F1
#
_cell.length_a   1.000
_cell.length_b   1.000
_cell.length_c   1.000
_cell.angle_alpha   90.00
_cell.angle_beta   90.00
_cell.angle_gamma   90.00
#
_symmetry.space_group_name_H-M   'P 1'
#
loop_
_entity.id
_entity.type
_entity.pdbx_description
1 polymer ?
#
loop_
_entity_poly.entity_id
_entity_poly.type
_entity_poly.pdbx_seq_one_letter_code
_entity_poly.pdbx_strand_id
1 'polypeptide(L)'
;MPSLPRLRGLRHTCHGLRTVCLVALAFALVAGTAPATAISASARTATTKPSAKGPRKLPPFEFAVLGNTPFSNTDVPVVRSVLASIGDSQAAFVVHAGNLKSVAESCHDELVTERLSLLASSPKPLVYVPGANDWADCQRANEGGYNAVERLDFLRDHAFNDDAMLGPGPAGHAPFDLTRQSDMARFRQYHENVRWFYGGVVFVGLNLPGNNNNYRSAGGRNGEFEDRAVATRVWLQHAIVYAKQKGAIGMVIIAQADPAFEPARGGGLRGLFSDRAGRRGVDGYKEFRLQLLRLTNRFREPVLLIDSGKTMRHVQPLRDARGALVKSFTQLSTYGSPTTNQWVRVRVEPGTSSLFHFEAVTLPSNRAAAPNAPRASGMSPVPAAASAGAAPSAPGSLPYAAPYSALYPSSGTSNDLDPSASDPNQGVMPIGPALRPNMDARPTRHAH
;
A
#
# COMPACT_ATOMS: atom_id res chain seq x y z
N MET A 1 67.97 -1.20 -24.05
CA MET A 1 68.07 -1.33 -25.53
C MET A 1 67.66 -2.75 -25.92
N PRO A 2 67.00 -3.00 -27.07
CA PRO A 2 66.27 -2.09 -27.97
C PRO A 2 64.80 -2.62 -28.19
N SER A 3 63.75 -1.81 -28.36
CA SER A 3 63.29 -0.98 -29.49
C SER A 3 62.02 -1.56 -30.16
N LEU A 4 61.03 -0.68 -30.33
CA LEU A 4 59.78 -0.82 -31.10
C LEU A 4 59.93 -1.41 -32.51
N PRO A 5 58.78 -1.76 -33.14
CA PRO A 5 58.45 -1.10 -34.41
C PRO A 5 57.08 -0.41 -34.40
N ARG A 6 57.04 0.70 -35.16
CA ARG A 6 55.92 1.61 -35.43
C ARG A 6 55.24 1.26 -36.78
N LEU A 7 53.94 1.57 -36.84
CA LEU A 7 53.14 2.14 -37.95
C LEU A 7 53.11 1.44 -39.33
N ARG A 8 51.88 1.23 -39.83
CA ARG A 8 51.34 1.97 -41.00
C ARG A 8 49.83 1.73 -41.14
N GLY A 9 49.08 2.83 -41.26
CA GLY A 9 47.69 2.81 -41.71
C GLY A 9 47.60 2.77 -43.23
N LEU A 10 46.46 2.33 -43.74
CA LEU A 10 46.01 2.67 -45.08
C LEU A 10 44.53 3.07 -45.05
N ARG A 11 44.31 4.26 -45.59
CA ARG A 11 43.03 4.85 -45.97
C ARG A 11 42.52 4.11 -47.21
N HIS A 12 41.20 3.88 -47.29
CA HIS A 12 40.53 3.78 -48.58
C HIS A 12 39.43 4.82 -48.66
N THR A 13 39.55 5.64 -49.70
CA THR A 13 38.59 6.64 -50.16
C THR A 13 37.89 6.14 -51.42
N CYS A 14 36.67 6.63 -51.59
CA CYS A 14 36.04 7.13 -52.83
C CYS A 14 35.04 6.28 -53.64
N HIS A 15 33.90 6.98 -53.85
CA HIS A 15 32.97 7.02 -55.00
C HIS A 15 32.11 5.77 -55.27
N GLY A 16 30.80 5.86 -55.53
CA GLY A 16 29.86 6.97 -55.71
C GLY A 16 28.61 6.42 -56.43
N LEU A 17 27.43 7.04 -56.29
CA LEU A 17 26.49 7.33 -57.39
C LEU A 17 25.28 8.14 -56.88
N ARG A 18 24.82 9.03 -57.75
CA ARG A 18 23.76 10.05 -57.57
C ARG A 18 22.51 9.66 -58.36
N THR A 19 21.33 10.05 -57.85
CA THR A 19 20.08 10.38 -58.61
C THR A 19 19.13 11.02 -57.57
N VAL A 20 18.87 12.33 -57.48
CA VAL A 20 18.23 13.34 -58.36
C VAL A 20 16.79 12.98 -58.78
N CYS A 21 15.82 13.71 -58.20
CA CYS A 21 14.55 14.05 -58.86
C CYS A 21 14.04 15.40 -58.32
N LEU A 22 13.89 16.38 -59.20
CA LEU A 22 13.37 17.74 -58.99
C LEU A 22 12.57 18.12 -60.24
N VAL A 23 11.31 18.55 -60.10
CA VAL A 23 10.52 19.42 -61.02
C VAL A 23 9.42 20.05 -60.14
N ALA A 24 9.45 21.34 -59.74
CA ALA A 24 9.14 22.62 -60.43
C ALA A 24 7.61 22.83 -60.70
N LEU A 25 6.95 24.01 -60.68
CA LEU A 25 7.12 25.40 -60.18
C LEU A 25 5.88 26.20 -60.69
N ALA A 26 5.33 27.19 -59.94
CA ALA A 26 4.59 28.39 -60.46
C ALA A 26 4.13 29.30 -59.27
N PHE A 27 4.73 30.46 -59.02
CA PHE A 27 4.52 31.83 -59.56
C PHE A 27 3.24 32.58 -59.10
N ALA A 28 3.42 33.66 -58.33
CA ALA A 28 2.80 34.97 -58.56
C ALA A 28 3.49 36.08 -57.73
N LEU A 29 3.97 37.11 -58.43
CA LEU A 29 4.50 38.38 -57.92
C LEU A 29 3.37 39.42 -57.85
N VAL A 30 3.39 40.28 -56.83
CA VAL A 30 2.86 41.66 -56.93
C VAL A 30 3.83 42.60 -56.21
N ALA A 31 4.31 43.61 -56.93
CA ALA A 31 5.18 44.68 -56.46
C ALA A 31 4.36 45.83 -55.85
N GLY A 32 4.90 46.48 -54.83
CA GLY A 32 4.33 47.70 -54.23
C GLY A 32 5.41 48.47 -53.47
N THR A 33 5.53 49.75 -53.82
CA THR A 33 6.56 50.75 -53.51
C THR A 33 6.72 51.17 -52.04
N ALA A 34 7.95 51.52 -51.65
CA ALA A 34 8.29 52.24 -50.40
C ALA A 34 7.80 53.71 -50.44
N PRO A 35 7.66 54.42 -49.30
CA PRO A 35 8.84 55.12 -48.75
C PRO A 35 8.90 55.33 -47.20
N ALA A 36 10.13 55.61 -46.75
CA ALA A 36 10.60 56.56 -45.73
C ALA A 36 10.04 56.61 -44.28
N THR A 37 11.00 56.45 -43.34
CA THR A 37 11.22 57.15 -42.06
C THR A 37 10.21 57.03 -40.92
N ALA A 38 10.64 56.36 -39.84
CA ALA A 38 10.57 56.89 -38.48
C ALA A 38 11.61 56.21 -37.57
N ILE A 39 12.46 57.01 -36.95
CA ILE A 39 13.35 56.65 -35.86
C ILE A 39 12.47 56.18 -34.69
N SER A 40 12.63 54.92 -34.26
CA SER A 40 12.00 54.46 -33.02
C SER A 40 13.08 53.99 -32.05
N ALA A 41 12.98 54.50 -30.83
CA ALA A 41 13.97 54.43 -29.78
C ALA A 41 14.35 52.98 -29.44
N SER A 42 15.66 52.79 -29.21
CA SER A 42 16.23 51.57 -28.66
C SER A 42 15.71 51.36 -27.22
N ALA A 43 14.59 50.66 -27.08
CA ALA A 43 14.14 50.13 -25.81
C ALA A 43 15.05 48.95 -25.44
N ARG A 44 16.04 49.20 -24.58
CA ARG A 44 16.76 48.17 -23.84
C ARG A 44 15.72 47.34 -23.07
N THR A 45 15.29 46.24 -23.65
CA THR A 45 14.65 45.16 -22.93
C THR A 45 15.72 44.56 -22.02
N ALA A 46 15.72 44.99 -20.76
CA ALA A 46 16.45 44.33 -19.71
C ALA A 46 15.88 42.90 -19.61
N THR A 47 16.59 41.94 -20.19
CA THR A 47 16.38 40.52 -19.91
C THR A 47 16.73 40.29 -18.45
N THR A 48 15.73 40.44 -17.58
CA THR A 48 15.78 39.98 -16.20
C THR A 48 15.90 38.46 -16.24
N LYS A 49 17.13 38.00 -16.03
CA LYS A 49 17.46 36.59 -15.80
C LYS A 49 16.53 36.09 -14.69
N PRO A 50 15.74 35.01 -14.87
CA PRO A 50 14.91 34.48 -13.82
C PRO A 50 15.82 34.15 -12.64
N SER A 51 15.69 34.90 -11.55
CA SER A 51 16.36 34.56 -10.31
C SER A 51 15.84 33.17 -9.93
N ALA A 52 16.76 32.19 -9.88
CA ALA A 52 16.42 30.84 -9.49
C ALA A 52 15.76 30.92 -8.11
N LYS A 53 14.43 30.73 -8.07
CA LYS A 53 13.71 30.61 -6.81
C LYS A 53 14.42 29.51 -6.03
N GLY A 54 14.98 29.86 -4.87
CA GLY A 54 15.54 28.87 -3.96
C GLY A 54 14.52 27.75 -3.71
N PRO A 55 14.97 26.55 -3.30
CA PRO A 55 14.08 25.40 -3.14
C PRO A 55 12.84 25.80 -2.34
N ARG A 56 11.66 25.65 -2.95
CA ARG A 56 10.37 26.01 -2.33
C ARG A 56 10.22 25.16 -1.07
N LYS A 57 10.32 25.79 0.11
CA LYS A 57 10.11 25.10 1.39
C LYS A 57 8.70 24.53 1.39
N LEU A 58 8.59 23.20 1.51
CA LEU A 58 7.30 22.52 1.57
C LEU A 58 6.61 22.88 2.90
N PRO A 59 5.30 23.19 2.90
CA PRO A 59 4.58 23.47 4.13
C PRO A 59 4.50 22.20 4.99
N PRO A 60 4.53 22.32 6.33
CA PRO A 60 4.24 21.20 7.20
C PRO A 60 2.77 20.77 7.07
N PHE A 61 2.49 19.52 7.40
CA PHE A 61 1.13 18.98 7.46
C PHE A 61 1.03 17.91 8.55
N GLU A 62 -0.19 17.51 8.89
CA GLU A 62 -0.44 16.40 9.80
C GLU A 62 -1.45 15.41 9.23
N PHE A 63 -1.37 14.16 9.68
CA PHE A 63 -2.35 13.12 9.41
C PHE A 63 -2.62 12.30 10.67
N ALA A 64 -3.81 11.72 10.74
CA ALA A 64 -4.23 10.88 11.86
C ALA A 64 -3.94 9.42 11.57
N VAL A 65 -3.55 8.68 12.60
CA VAL A 65 -3.27 7.25 12.52
C VAL A 65 -4.14 6.52 13.54
N LEU A 66 -4.88 5.54 13.02
CA LEU A 66 -5.66 4.55 13.75
C LEU A 66 -5.15 3.15 13.39
N GLY A 67 -5.54 2.17 14.19
CA GLY A 67 -5.23 0.77 13.96
C GLY A 67 -5.86 -0.04 15.08
N ASN A 68 -6.12 -1.32 14.81
CA ASN A 68 -6.73 -2.23 15.76
C ASN A 68 -8.11 -1.79 16.30
N THR A 69 -8.78 -0.77 15.76
CA THR A 69 -10.06 -0.28 16.31
C THR A 69 -11.18 -0.32 15.27
N PRO A 70 -12.41 -0.65 15.65
CA PRO A 70 -12.88 -1.09 16.98
C PRO A 70 -12.46 -2.54 17.34
N PHE A 71 -12.48 -2.91 18.63
CA PHE A 71 -12.28 -4.30 19.07
C PHE A 71 -13.58 -5.09 19.19
N SER A 72 -14.68 -4.36 19.36
CA SER A 72 -15.98 -4.89 19.70
C SER A 72 -17.07 -3.90 19.33
N ASN A 73 -18.33 -4.36 19.29
CA ASN A 73 -19.49 -3.50 19.11
C ASN A 73 -19.58 -2.37 20.17
N THR A 74 -19.07 -2.58 21.38
CA THR A 74 -19.09 -1.54 22.42
C THR A 74 -18.14 -0.37 22.12
N ASP A 75 -17.15 -0.59 21.25
CA ASP A 75 -16.19 0.45 20.87
C ASP A 75 -16.66 1.31 19.70
N VAL A 76 -17.68 0.89 18.96
CA VAL A 76 -18.20 1.61 17.78
C VAL A 76 -18.55 3.08 18.10
N PRO A 77 -19.26 3.41 19.19
CA PRO A 77 -19.55 4.81 19.53
C PRO A 77 -18.28 5.60 19.88
N VAL A 78 -17.28 4.94 20.49
CA VAL A 78 -15.99 5.56 20.84
C VAL A 78 -15.21 5.88 19.57
N VAL A 79 -15.12 4.93 18.63
CA VAL A 79 -14.45 5.12 17.35
C VAL A 79 -15.13 6.22 16.53
N ARG A 80 -16.46 6.30 16.53
CA ARG A 80 -17.18 7.42 15.91
C ARG A 80 -16.79 8.78 16.52
N SER A 81 -16.65 8.83 17.84
CA SER A 81 -16.21 10.04 18.54
C SER A 81 -14.75 10.40 18.21
N VAL A 82 -13.88 9.40 18.07
CA VAL A 82 -12.48 9.57 17.62
C VAL A 82 -12.45 10.13 16.20
N LEU A 83 -13.22 9.58 15.26
CA LEU A 83 -13.31 10.09 13.89
C LEU A 83 -13.84 11.53 13.85
N ALA A 84 -14.84 11.87 14.68
CA ALA A 84 -15.32 13.25 14.82
C ALA A 84 -14.21 14.20 15.34
N SER A 85 -13.49 13.80 16.39
CA SER A 85 -12.35 14.57 16.92
C SER A 85 -11.23 14.78 15.89
N ILE A 86 -11.00 13.80 15.00
CA ILE A 86 -10.07 13.96 13.88
C ILE A 86 -10.63 14.94 12.85
N GLY A 87 -11.95 14.91 12.60
CA GLY A 87 -12.68 15.88 11.79
C GLY A 87 -12.42 17.34 12.19
N ASP A 88 -12.38 17.60 13.50
CA ASP A 88 -12.13 18.93 14.07
C ASP A 88 -10.65 19.33 14.11
N SER A 89 -9.74 18.42 13.72
CA SER A 89 -8.30 18.66 13.71
C SER A 89 -7.78 19.18 12.35
N GLN A 90 -6.49 19.53 12.31
CA GLN A 90 -5.79 19.92 11.08
C GLN A 90 -5.30 18.72 10.26
N ALA A 91 -5.67 17.49 10.65
CA ALA A 91 -5.35 16.29 9.88
C ALA A 91 -5.91 16.37 8.46
N ALA A 92 -5.01 16.20 7.48
CA ALA A 92 -5.36 16.18 6.07
C ALA A 92 -6.12 14.91 5.68
N PHE A 93 -5.82 13.79 6.35
CA PHE A 93 -6.42 12.48 6.14
C PHE A 93 -6.17 11.58 7.35
N VAL A 94 -6.81 10.41 7.34
CA VAL A 94 -6.68 9.34 8.33
C VAL A 94 -6.07 8.11 7.65
N VAL A 95 -5.17 7.40 8.33
CA VAL A 95 -4.76 6.05 7.93
C VAL A 95 -5.17 5.06 9.02
N HIS A 96 -5.76 3.93 8.61
CA HIS A 96 -6.13 2.83 9.50
C HIS A 96 -5.26 1.60 9.21
N ALA A 97 -4.34 1.27 10.12
CA ALA A 97 -3.34 0.22 9.97
C ALA A 97 -3.87 -1.21 10.21
N GLY A 98 -5.10 -1.50 9.77
CA GLY A 98 -5.72 -2.83 9.83
C GLY A 98 -6.34 -3.21 11.17
N ASN A 99 -6.99 -4.37 11.18
CA ASN A 99 -7.78 -4.93 12.27
C ASN A 99 -8.99 -4.06 12.62
N LEU A 100 -10.03 -4.13 11.79
CA LEU A 100 -11.34 -3.47 11.98
C LEU A 100 -12.27 -4.22 12.97
N LYS A 101 -11.78 -5.34 13.50
CA LYS A 101 -12.42 -6.16 14.53
C LYS A 101 -11.38 -6.86 15.39
N SER A 102 -11.80 -7.42 16.53
CA SER A 102 -10.94 -8.33 17.30
C SER A 102 -11.00 -9.78 16.79
N VAL A 103 -10.07 -10.61 17.28
CA VAL A 103 -10.07 -12.07 17.09
C VAL A 103 -11.20 -12.79 17.84
N ALA A 104 -11.94 -12.08 18.70
CA ALA A 104 -13.11 -12.62 19.40
C ALA A 104 -14.41 -12.41 18.63
N GLU A 105 -14.39 -11.56 17.60
CA GLU A 105 -15.53 -11.27 16.75
C GLU A 105 -15.50 -12.13 15.48
N SER A 106 -16.68 -12.56 15.04
CA SER A 106 -16.83 -13.37 13.83
C SER A 106 -16.56 -12.57 12.54
N CYS A 107 -16.13 -13.25 11.48
CA CYS A 107 -15.94 -12.67 10.15
C CYS A 107 -17.18 -12.75 9.24
N HIS A 108 -18.40 -12.67 9.80
CA HIS A 108 -19.62 -12.57 8.99
C HIS A 108 -19.63 -11.29 8.15
N ASP A 109 -20.23 -11.37 6.96
CA ASP A 109 -20.31 -10.28 5.98
C ASP A 109 -20.91 -9.01 6.59
N GLU A 110 -21.95 -9.15 7.42
CA GLU A 110 -22.64 -8.02 8.05
C GLU A 110 -21.72 -7.24 8.99
N LEU A 111 -20.95 -7.94 9.82
CA LEU A 111 -20.04 -7.28 10.75
C LEU A 111 -18.95 -6.55 9.99
N VAL A 112 -18.31 -7.21 9.01
CA VAL A 112 -17.25 -6.58 8.22
C VAL A 112 -17.79 -5.34 7.51
N THR A 113 -18.95 -5.44 6.88
CA THR A 113 -19.59 -4.32 6.17
C THR A 113 -19.96 -3.15 7.10
N GLU A 114 -20.47 -3.44 8.30
CA GLU A 114 -20.74 -2.41 9.32
C GLU A 114 -19.45 -1.68 9.73
N ARG A 115 -18.34 -2.42 9.91
CA ARG A 115 -17.04 -1.85 10.28
C ARG A 115 -16.43 -1.01 9.16
N LEU A 116 -16.54 -1.46 7.92
CA LEU A 116 -16.14 -0.64 6.76
C LEU A 116 -16.99 0.64 6.69
N SER A 117 -18.31 0.54 6.89
CA SER A 117 -19.20 1.70 6.91
C SER A 117 -18.88 2.69 8.04
N LEU A 118 -18.46 2.18 9.22
CA LEU A 118 -17.97 3.02 10.31
C LEU A 118 -16.73 3.81 9.90
N LEU A 119 -15.74 3.18 9.28
CA LEU A 119 -14.54 3.87 8.79
C LEU A 119 -14.89 4.85 7.65
N ALA A 120 -15.79 4.47 6.74
CA ALA A 120 -16.30 5.31 5.66
C ALA A 120 -16.97 6.59 6.17
N SER A 121 -17.54 6.56 7.39
CA SER A 121 -18.15 7.74 8.02
C SER A 121 -17.16 8.80 8.51
N SER A 122 -15.86 8.60 8.31
CA SER A 122 -14.81 9.57 8.64
C SER A 122 -15.07 10.94 7.99
N PRO A 123 -15.05 12.05 8.76
CA PRO A 123 -15.18 13.41 8.21
C PRO A 123 -13.99 13.84 7.34
N LYS A 124 -12.85 13.14 7.44
CA LYS A 124 -11.65 13.34 6.61
C LYS A 124 -11.47 12.15 5.68
N PRO A 125 -10.77 12.30 4.53
CA PRO A 125 -10.36 11.16 3.73
C PRO A 125 -9.66 10.12 4.61
N LEU A 126 -10.14 8.89 4.60
CA LEU A 126 -9.55 7.77 5.32
C LEU A 126 -8.89 6.83 4.32
N VAL A 127 -7.80 6.18 4.69
CA VAL A 127 -7.17 5.10 3.91
C VAL A 127 -7.00 3.90 4.82
N TYR A 128 -7.58 2.77 4.47
CA TYR A 128 -7.53 1.53 5.24
C TYR A 128 -6.63 0.50 4.55
N VAL A 129 -5.81 -0.21 5.33
CA VAL A 129 -5.08 -1.41 4.89
C VAL A 129 -5.53 -2.62 5.71
N PRO A 130 -5.66 -3.84 5.14
CA PRO A 130 -6.09 -5.00 5.89
C PRO A 130 -5.11 -5.46 6.97
N GLY A 131 -5.65 -5.98 8.07
CA GLY A 131 -4.94 -6.68 9.13
C GLY A 131 -5.27 -8.17 9.19
N ALA A 132 -4.62 -8.89 10.11
CA ALA A 132 -4.82 -10.32 10.27
C ALA A 132 -6.26 -10.69 10.70
N ASN A 133 -6.85 -9.90 11.59
CA ASN A 133 -8.19 -10.16 12.11
C ASN A 133 -9.27 -9.97 11.04
N ASP A 134 -8.96 -9.27 9.97
CA ASP A 134 -9.94 -8.87 8.96
C ASP A 134 -10.22 -10.02 7.98
N TRP A 135 -9.25 -10.93 7.80
CA TRP A 135 -9.37 -12.06 6.86
C TRP A 135 -8.54 -13.29 7.24
N ALA A 136 -7.28 -13.11 7.64
CA ALA A 136 -6.32 -14.20 7.80
C ALA A 136 -6.62 -15.10 9.01
N ASP A 137 -7.13 -14.51 10.09
CA ASP A 137 -7.49 -15.20 11.33
C ASP A 137 -8.92 -15.77 11.31
N CYS A 138 -9.74 -15.43 10.31
CA CYS A 138 -11.13 -15.87 10.17
C CYS A 138 -11.31 -17.40 10.08
N GLN A 139 -10.24 -18.13 9.76
CA GLN A 139 -10.19 -19.60 9.77
C GLN A 139 -10.30 -20.21 11.16
N ARG A 140 -10.11 -19.44 12.23
CA ARG A 140 -10.27 -19.94 13.59
C ARG A 140 -11.74 -20.22 13.90
N ALA A 141 -12.00 -21.28 14.65
CA ALA A 141 -13.36 -21.72 14.97
C ALA A 141 -14.19 -20.63 15.68
N ASN A 142 -13.57 -19.88 16.59
CA ASN A 142 -14.21 -18.76 17.30
C ASN A 142 -14.48 -17.53 16.41
N GLU A 143 -13.90 -17.48 15.21
CA GLU A 143 -14.08 -16.40 14.24
C GLU A 143 -15.07 -16.79 13.11
N GLY A 144 -15.60 -18.01 13.17
CA GLY A 144 -16.58 -18.58 12.24
C GLY A 144 -16.03 -19.67 11.31
N GLY A 145 -14.73 -19.97 11.38
CA GLY A 145 -14.12 -21.07 10.60
C GLY A 145 -14.11 -20.84 9.08
N TYR A 146 -14.09 -19.58 8.66
CA TYR A 146 -14.15 -19.18 7.25
C TYR A 146 -12.87 -19.53 6.49
N ASN A 147 -12.96 -19.65 5.17
CA ASN A 147 -11.77 -19.68 4.32
C ASN A 147 -11.14 -18.29 4.28
N ALA A 148 -9.91 -18.16 4.78
CA ALA A 148 -9.21 -16.88 4.83
C ALA A 148 -9.05 -16.18 3.46
N VAL A 149 -8.81 -16.94 2.39
CA VAL A 149 -8.63 -16.36 1.04
C VAL A 149 -9.96 -15.82 0.52
N GLU A 150 -11.05 -16.54 0.74
CA GLU A 150 -12.39 -16.05 0.39
C GLU A 150 -12.76 -14.79 1.18
N ARG A 151 -12.42 -14.71 2.48
CA ARG A 151 -12.60 -13.48 3.27
C ARG A 151 -11.74 -12.31 2.77
N LEU A 152 -10.54 -12.59 2.27
CA LEU A 152 -9.69 -11.57 1.64
C LEU A 152 -10.31 -11.07 0.34
N ASP A 153 -10.91 -11.94 -0.46
CA ASP A 153 -11.62 -11.56 -1.69
C ASP A 153 -12.89 -10.75 -1.36
N PHE A 154 -13.64 -11.13 -0.32
CA PHE A 154 -14.75 -10.30 0.20
C PHE A 154 -14.28 -8.88 0.55
N LEU A 155 -13.15 -8.72 1.25
CA LEU A 155 -12.58 -7.40 1.55
C LEU A 155 -12.17 -6.65 0.28
N ARG A 156 -11.57 -7.31 -0.71
CA ARG A 156 -11.24 -6.69 -1.99
C ARG A 156 -12.47 -6.11 -2.66
N ASP A 157 -13.56 -6.87 -2.62
CA ASP A 157 -14.78 -6.46 -3.27
C ASP A 157 -15.50 -5.30 -2.58
N HIS A 158 -15.46 -5.24 -1.25
CA HIS A 158 -16.26 -4.28 -0.48
C HIS A 158 -15.46 -3.07 0.02
N ALA A 159 -14.16 -3.21 0.24
CA ALA A 159 -13.32 -2.15 0.78
C ALA A 159 -12.50 -1.43 -0.31
N PHE A 160 -12.20 -2.08 -1.43
CA PHE A 160 -11.17 -1.62 -2.38
C PHE A 160 -11.63 -1.52 -3.85
N ASN A 161 -12.87 -1.91 -4.17
CA ASN A 161 -13.42 -1.75 -5.52
C ASN A 161 -13.87 -0.32 -5.82
N ASP A 162 -14.29 0.43 -4.81
CA ASP A 162 -14.64 1.84 -4.93
C ASP A 162 -13.79 2.66 -3.95
N ASP A 163 -12.90 3.48 -4.51
CA ASP A 163 -12.10 4.40 -3.71
C ASP A 163 -12.95 5.39 -2.94
N ALA A 164 -14.24 5.59 -3.27
CA ALA A 164 -15.18 6.44 -2.55
C ALA A 164 -15.69 5.86 -1.20
N MET A 165 -15.62 4.53 -1.02
CA MET A 165 -16.09 3.87 0.21
C MET A 165 -15.12 4.10 1.38
N LEU A 166 -13.81 4.11 1.12
CA LEU A 166 -12.77 4.23 2.14
C LEU A 166 -11.64 5.14 1.64
N GLY A 167 -12.04 6.22 0.97
CA GLY A 167 -11.26 7.30 0.31
C GLY A 167 -12.22 8.22 -0.48
N PRO A 168 -11.79 9.33 -1.11
CA PRO A 168 -12.18 10.65 -0.61
C PRO A 168 -13.68 10.85 -0.32
N GLY A 169 -13.95 11.33 0.89
CA GLY A 169 -15.27 11.50 1.47
C GLY A 169 -16.21 12.47 0.73
N PRO A 170 -17.37 12.77 1.34
CA PRO A 170 -18.62 13.11 0.64
C PRO A 170 -18.69 14.53 0.03
N ALA A 171 -17.55 15.22 -0.12
CA ALA A 171 -17.46 16.54 -0.75
C ALA A 171 -16.17 16.70 -1.56
N GLY A 172 -16.02 15.90 -2.62
CA GLY A 172 -15.30 16.27 -3.84
C GLY A 172 -13.78 16.42 -3.75
N HIS A 173 -13.08 15.40 -4.25
CA HIS A 173 -11.64 15.32 -4.51
C HIS A 173 -10.79 15.03 -3.26
N ALA A 174 -10.15 13.86 -3.25
CA ALA A 174 -8.96 13.66 -2.43
C ALA A 174 -7.98 14.80 -2.76
N PRO A 175 -7.30 15.42 -1.78
CA PRO A 175 -6.25 16.38 -2.11
C PRO A 175 -5.01 15.71 -2.76
N PHE A 176 -5.09 14.41 -3.08
CA PHE A 176 -4.03 13.62 -3.67
C PHE A 176 -4.59 12.43 -4.45
N ASP A 177 -3.95 12.10 -5.58
CA ASP A 177 -4.30 10.93 -6.38
C ASP A 177 -3.79 9.64 -5.71
N LEU A 178 -4.69 8.67 -5.53
CA LEU A 178 -4.35 7.32 -5.10
C LEU A 178 -4.01 6.45 -6.32
N THR A 179 -3.09 5.50 -6.15
CA THR A 179 -2.79 4.47 -7.15
C THR A 179 -2.77 3.13 -6.45
N ARG A 180 -3.47 2.14 -7.01
CA ARG A 180 -3.49 0.79 -6.45
C ARG A 180 -2.52 -0.12 -7.18
N GLN A 181 -2.09 -1.18 -6.51
CA GLN A 181 -1.25 -2.18 -7.17
C GLN A 181 -2.01 -2.92 -8.28
N SER A 182 -3.34 -3.05 -8.15
CA SER A 182 -4.24 -3.61 -9.15
C SER A 182 -4.23 -2.87 -10.51
N ASP A 183 -3.75 -1.63 -10.56
CA ASP A 183 -3.53 -0.89 -11.81
C ASP A 183 -2.43 -1.52 -12.67
N MET A 184 -1.51 -2.26 -12.05
CA MET A 184 -0.47 -3.01 -12.76
C MET A 184 -1.06 -4.32 -13.29
N ALA A 185 -0.99 -4.53 -14.61
CA ALA A 185 -1.57 -5.71 -15.27
C ALA A 185 -1.20 -7.06 -14.62
N ARG A 186 0.05 -7.22 -14.15
CA ARG A 186 0.53 -8.44 -13.49
C ARG A 186 -0.05 -8.65 -12.08
N PHE A 187 -0.56 -7.60 -11.44
CA PHE A 187 -0.99 -7.60 -10.04
C PHE A 187 -2.44 -7.13 -9.88
N ARG A 188 -3.28 -7.32 -10.92
CA ARG A 188 -4.70 -6.94 -10.95
C ARG A 188 -5.48 -7.38 -9.70
N GLN A 189 -5.17 -8.55 -9.14
CA GLN A 189 -5.83 -9.09 -7.94
C GLN A 189 -5.49 -8.38 -6.62
N TYR A 190 -4.46 -7.52 -6.56
CA TYR A 190 -4.01 -6.87 -5.31
C TYR A 190 -4.60 -5.46 -5.17
N HIS A 191 -5.91 -5.38 -4.99
CA HIS A 191 -6.64 -4.12 -4.83
C HIS A 191 -6.28 -3.43 -3.51
N GLU A 192 -5.93 -4.19 -2.48
CA GLU A 192 -5.70 -3.73 -1.13
C GLU A 192 -4.37 -2.97 -0.93
N ASN A 193 -3.43 -3.09 -1.88
CA ASN A 193 -2.16 -2.36 -1.85
C ASN A 193 -2.31 -1.01 -2.57
N VAL A 194 -1.93 0.07 -1.89
CA VAL A 194 -2.18 1.45 -2.36
C VAL A 194 -0.94 2.33 -2.16
N ARG A 195 -0.81 3.39 -2.96
CA ARG A 195 0.26 4.39 -2.84
C ARG A 195 -0.26 5.76 -3.26
N TRP A 196 0.21 6.79 -2.59
CA TRP A 196 -0.05 8.18 -2.97
C TRP A 196 1.11 9.09 -2.58
N PHE A 197 1.02 10.36 -3.00
CA PHE A 197 2.01 11.38 -2.68
C PHE A 197 1.33 12.60 -2.08
N TYR A 198 1.82 13.04 -0.92
CA TYR A 198 1.26 14.22 -0.24
C TYR A 198 2.36 14.95 0.53
N GLY A 199 2.40 16.28 0.41
CA GLY A 199 3.32 17.13 1.17
C GLY A 199 4.80 16.78 1.04
N GLY A 200 5.23 16.21 -0.10
CA GLY A 200 6.62 15.78 -0.30
C GLY A 200 6.91 14.34 0.13
N VAL A 201 5.94 13.61 0.69
CA VAL A 201 6.12 12.26 1.21
C VAL A 201 5.35 11.26 0.37
N VAL A 202 5.96 10.10 0.08
CA VAL A 202 5.28 8.95 -0.53
C VAL A 202 4.71 8.07 0.56
N PHE A 203 3.42 7.75 0.46
CA PHE A 203 2.74 6.83 1.36
C PHE A 203 2.46 5.52 0.64
N VAL A 204 2.66 4.38 1.31
CA VAL A 204 2.51 3.04 0.74
C VAL A 204 1.73 2.18 1.72
N GLY A 205 0.51 1.79 1.37
CA GLY A 205 -0.29 0.82 2.10
C GLY A 205 -0.04 -0.61 1.63
N LEU A 206 0.08 -1.55 2.58
CA LEU A 206 0.32 -2.97 2.31
C LEU A 206 -0.63 -3.87 3.09
N ASN A 207 -1.17 -4.89 2.43
CA ASN A 207 -1.70 -6.06 3.10
C ASN A 207 -0.57 -6.97 3.58
N LEU A 208 -0.14 -6.72 4.81
CA LEU A 208 0.85 -7.50 5.52
C LEU A 208 0.28 -7.86 6.90
N PRO A 209 -0.45 -8.98 7.03
CA PRO A 209 -1.17 -9.32 8.26
C PRO A 209 -0.21 -9.73 9.39
N GLY A 210 -0.53 -9.32 10.61
CA GLY A 210 0.22 -9.47 11.85
C GLY A 210 0.51 -10.90 12.29
N ASN A 211 -0.29 -11.86 11.83
CA ASN A 211 -0.25 -13.28 12.21
C ASN A 211 0.87 -14.07 11.50
N ASN A 212 2.12 -13.59 11.63
CA ASN A 212 3.27 -14.11 10.87
C ASN A 212 3.07 -14.03 9.35
N ASN A 213 2.46 -12.92 8.88
CA ASN A 213 2.21 -12.70 7.47
C ASN A 213 1.31 -13.78 6.83
N ASN A 214 0.42 -14.42 7.60
CA ASN A 214 -0.37 -15.60 7.21
C ASN A 214 0.47 -16.79 6.71
N TYR A 215 1.73 -16.91 7.15
CA TYR A 215 2.55 -18.08 6.82
C TYR A 215 2.00 -19.34 7.48
N ARG A 216 1.79 -20.42 6.71
CA ARG A 216 1.32 -21.72 7.22
C ARG A 216 2.45 -22.74 7.20
N SER A 217 2.67 -23.41 8.32
CA SER A 217 3.66 -24.49 8.45
C SER A 217 3.14 -25.87 8.05
N ALA A 218 1.87 -25.98 7.65
CA ALA A 218 1.27 -27.23 7.20
C ALA A 218 1.95 -27.73 5.90
N GLY A 219 1.99 -29.05 5.72
CA GLY A 219 2.54 -29.65 4.50
C GLY A 219 1.76 -29.20 3.27
N GLY A 220 2.44 -28.53 2.32
CA GLY A 220 1.82 -27.98 1.11
C GLY A 220 2.45 -26.64 0.70
N ARG A 221 2.01 -26.12 -0.45
CA ARG A 221 2.45 -24.81 -0.95
C ARG A 221 1.72 -23.68 -0.21
N ASN A 222 2.46 -22.64 0.17
CA ASN A 222 1.91 -21.43 0.77
C ASN A 222 1.53 -20.42 -0.34
N GLY A 223 0.68 -20.82 -1.29
CA GLY A 223 0.44 -20.07 -2.53
C GLY A 223 0.09 -18.60 -2.31
N GLU A 224 -0.91 -18.33 -1.45
CA GLU A 224 -1.31 -16.96 -1.10
C GLU A 224 -0.13 -16.13 -0.57
N PHE A 225 0.57 -16.64 0.46
CA PHE A 225 1.70 -15.95 1.07
C PHE A 225 2.86 -15.72 0.10
N GLU A 226 3.23 -16.74 -0.68
CA GLU A 226 4.34 -16.67 -1.64
C GLU A 226 4.06 -15.63 -2.73
N ASP A 227 2.86 -15.66 -3.30
CA ASP A 227 2.46 -14.75 -4.38
C ASP A 227 2.32 -13.32 -3.84
N ARG A 228 1.72 -13.14 -2.66
CA ARG A 228 1.62 -11.82 -2.01
C ARG A 228 2.99 -11.28 -1.58
N ALA A 229 3.94 -12.12 -1.19
CA ALA A 229 5.31 -11.69 -0.91
C ALA A 229 6.02 -11.18 -2.17
N VAL A 230 5.77 -11.79 -3.34
CA VAL A 230 6.25 -11.29 -4.64
C VAL A 230 5.59 -9.96 -4.99
N ALA A 231 4.27 -9.84 -4.82
CA ALA A 231 3.54 -8.59 -5.07
C ALA A 231 4.04 -7.45 -4.18
N THR A 232 4.17 -7.68 -2.88
CA THR A 232 4.71 -6.71 -1.90
C THR A 232 6.11 -6.25 -2.29
N ARG A 233 6.99 -7.19 -2.70
CA ARG A 233 8.35 -6.87 -3.14
C ARG A 233 8.37 -5.89 -4.30
N VAL A 234 7.57 -6.17 -5.32
CA VAL A 234 7.53 -5.35 -6.54
C VAL A 234 6.91 -4.00 -6.24
N TRP A 235 5.87 -3.96 -5.40
CA TRP A 235 5.23 -2.72 -4.98
C TRP A 235 6.19 -1.77 -4.25
N LEU A 236 6.97 -2.28 -3.29
CA LEU A 236 7.99 -1.51 -2.58
C LEU A 236 9.12 -1.05 -3.51
N GLN A 237 9.54 -1.88 -4.46
CA GLN A 237 10.53 -1.48 -5.48
C GLN A 237 10.03 -0.32 -6.33
N HIS A 238 8.76 -0.38 -6.77
CA HIS A 238 8.13 0.68 -7.54
C HIS A 238 7.96 1.95 -6.71
N ALA A 239 7.65 1.84 -5.42
CA ALA A 239 7.56 2.98 -4.51
C ALA A 239 8.89 3.75 -4.39
N ILE A 240 10.04 3.05 -4.38
CA ILE A 240 11.36 3.70 -4.36
C ILE A 240 11.59 4.50 -5.64
N VAL A 241 11.29 3.92 -6.80
CA VAL A 241 11.46 4.59 -8.10
C VAL A 241 10.55 5.83 -8.15
N TYR A 242 9.29 5.67 -7.76
CA TYR A 242 8.32 6.76 -7.70
C TYR A 242 8.76 7.88 -6.75
N ALA A 243 9.25 7.54 -5.55
CA ALA A 243 9.75 8.50 -4.58
C ALA A 243 10.93 9.31 -5.12
N LYS A 244 11.87 8.67 -5.82
CA LYS A 244 13.00 9.35 -6.47
C LYS A 244 12.54 10.29 -7.57
N GLN A 245 11.61 9.83 -8.42
CA GLN A 245 11.06 10.65 -9.50
C GLN A 245 10.33 11.89 -8.99
N LYS A 246 9.61 11.77 -7.86
CA LYS A 246 8.90 12.89 -7.22
C LYS A 246 9.81 13.78 -6.36
N GLY A 247 11.09 13.42 -6.16
CA GLY A 247 11.97 14.11 -5.23
C GLY A 247 11.43 14.08 -3.79
N ALA A 248 10.87 12.94 -3.39
CA ALA A 248 10.22 12.80 -2.10
C ALA A 248 11.23 12.98 -0.95
N ILE A 249 10.84 13.76 0.06
CA ILE A 249 11.64 14.03 1.26
C ILE A 249 11.48 12.96 2.33
N GLY A 250 10.63 11.96 2.11
CA GLY A 250 10.40 10.85 3.02
C GLY A 250 9.41 9.83 2.47
N MET A 251 9.30 8.70 3.16
CA MET A 251 8.35 7.64 2.81
C MET A 251 7.67 7.09 4.07
N VAL A 252 6.37 6.84 3.98
CA VAL A 252 5.57 6.19 5.02
C VAL A 252 5.04 4.87 4.46
N ILE A 253 5.26 3.78 5.19
CA ILE A 253 4.74 2.44 4.89
C ILE A 253 3.71 2.12 5.96
N ILE A 254 2.48 1.77 5.58
CA ILE A 254 1.38 1.43 6.48
C ILE A 254 1.05 -0.04 6.28
N ALA A 255 1.12 -0.83 7.34
CA ALA A 255 0.76 -2.24 7.33
C ALA A 255 0.48 -2.73 8.75
N GLN A 256 -0.48 -3.64 8.95
CA GLN A 256 -0.79 -4.13 10.31
C GLN A 256 0.42 -4.81 10.97
N ALA A 257 1.14 -5.61 10.18
CA ALA A 257 2.47 -6.18 10.37
C ALA A 257 3.08 -6.16 11.78
N ASP A 258 3.50 -7.33 12.28
CA ASP A 258 4.43 -7.43 13.42
C ASP A 258 5.74 -8.08 12.94
N PRO A 259 6.62 -7.31 12.28
CA PRO A 259 7.82 -7.85 11.65
C PRO A 259 8.85 -8.37 12.64
N ALA A 260 8.67 -8.20 13.96
CA ALA A 260 9.56 -8.73 15.00
C ALA A 260 11.05 -8.47 14.69
N PHE A 261 11.45 -7.20 14.64
CA PHE A 261 12.84 -6.80 14.35
C PHE A 261 13.86 -7.26 15.42
N GLU A 262 13.38 -7.59 16.63
CA GLU A 262 14.22 -8.20 17.66
C GLU A 262 14.51 -9.66 17.31
N PRO A 263 15.75 -10.15 17.51
CA PRO A 263 16.02 -11.59 17.44
C PRO A 263 15.04 -12.34 18.34
N ALA A 264 14.51 -13.47 17.88
CA ALA A 264 13.78 -14.38 18.74
C ALA A 264 14.66 -14.69 19.95
N ARG A 265 14.34 -14.12 21.12
CA ARG A 265 15.12 -14.38 22.33
C ARG A 265 15.13 -15.89 22.54
N GLY A 266 16.32 -16.47 22.43
CA GLY A 266 16.56 -17.89 22.60
C GLY A 266 15.98 -18.40 23.92
N GLY A 267 15.58 -19.68 23.89
CA GLY A 267 14.81 -20.36 24.92
C GLY A 267 15.12 -19.97 26.37
N GLY A 268 14.09 -19.53 27.07
CA GLY A 268 14.05 -19.31 28.51
C GLY A 268 12.59 -19.12 28.94
N LEU A 269 12.30 -19.14 30.24
CA LEU A 269 10.93 -19.01 30.76
C LEU A 269 10.19 -17.77 30.23
N ARG A 270 10.90 -16.66 29.96
CA ARG A 270 10.32 -15.44 29.36
C ARG A 270 9.88 -15.60 27.90
N GLY A 271 10.44 -16.55 27.16
CA GLY A 271 10.04 -16.86 25.79
C GLY A 271 8.72 -17.64 25.70
N LEU A 272 8.34 -18.36 26.77
CA LEU A 272 7.09 -19.13 26.86
C LEU A 272 5.85 -18.24 27.03
N PHE A 273 6.00 -17.07 27.65
CA PHE A 273 4.92 -16.09 27.86
C PHE A 273 4.93 -14.94 26.85
N SER A 274 5.79 -15.01 25.83
CA SER A 274 5.73 -14.03 24.75
C SER A 274 4.57 -14.37 23.82
N ASP A 275 3.85 -13.37 23.29
CA ASP A 275 2.94 -13.52 22.13
C ASP A 275 3.66 -14.19 20.92
N ARG A 276 4.99 -14.32 20.98
CA ARG A 276 5.90 -14.99 20.03
C ARG A 276 6.09 -16.50 20.30
N ALA A 277 5.65 -17.04 21.43
CA ALA A 277 5.85 -18.44 21.82
C ALA A 277 5.20 -19.45 20.86
N GLY A 278 4.10 -19.03 20.20
CA GLY A 278 3.41 -19.81 19.17
C GLY A 278 4.10 -19.79 17.79
N ARG A 279 5.09 -18.91 17.57
CA ARG A 279 5.83 -18.81 16.30
C ARG A 279 7.06 -19.73 16.25
N ARG A 280 6.96 -20.94 16.82
CA ARG A 280 7.96 -22.00 16.58
C ARG A 280 7.84 -22.43 15.12
N GLY A 281 8.55 -21.78 14.21
CA GLY A 281 8.39 -22.01 12.78
C GLY A 281 9.18 -21.03 11.90
N VAL A 282 8.92 -21.10 10.60
CA VAL A 282 9.54 -20.24 9.59
C VAL A 282 9.05 -18.79 9.76
N ASP A 283 9.98 -17.85 9.59
CA ASP A 283 9.72 -16.42 9.72
C ASP A 283 9.09 -15.83 8.46
N GLY A 284 7.78 -15.59 8.49
CA GLY A 284 7.00 -15.04 7.37
C GLY A 284 7.33 -13.58 7.02
N TYR A 285 8.07 -12.88 7.90
CA TYR A 285 8.48 -11.49 7.68
C TYR A 285 9.94 -11.35 7.23
N LYS A 286 10.69 -12.46 7.14
CA LYS A 286 12.11 -12.43 6.77
C LYS A 286 12.34 -11.63 5.49
N GLU A 287 11.60 -11.94 4.43
CA GLU A 287 11.75 -11.26 3.14
C GLU A 287 11.31 -9.79 3.21
N PHE A 288 10.25 -9.47 3.97
CA PHE A 288 9.84 -8.08 4.18
C PHE A 288 10.91 -7.25 4.91
N ARG A 289 11.55 -7.77 5.97
CA ARG A 289 12.65 -7.09 6.66
C ARG A 289 13.85 -6.88 5.75
N LEU A 290 14.17 -7.86 4.90
CA LEU A 290 15.21 -7.70 3.87
C LEU A 290 14.84 -6.62 2.84
N GLN A 291 13.57 -6.52 2.46
CA GLN A 291 13.09 -5.47 1.57
C GLN A 291 13.17 -4.09 2.22
N LEU A 292 12.81 -3.93 3.50
CA LEU A 292 12.97 -2.69 4.23
C LEU A 292 14.45 -2.26 4.30
N LEU A 293 15.37 -3.20 4.53
CA LEU A 293 16.80 -2.92 4.50
C LEU A 293 17.27 -2.50 3.10
N ARG A 294 16.79 -3.16 2.03
CA ARG A 294 17.10 -2.75 0.65
C ARG A 294 16.52 -1.37 0.32
N LEU A 295 15.31 -1.07 0.80
CA LEU A 295 14.61 0.18 0.60
C LEU A 295 15.37 1.34 1.24
N THR A 296 15.70 1.22 2.53
CA THR A 296 16.45 2.24 3.29
C THR A 296 17.89 2.44 2.80
N ASN A 297 18.47 1.42 2.15
CA ASN A 297 19.76 1.56 1.47
C ASN A 297 19.67 2.32 0.13
N ARG A 298 18.54 2.22 -0.57
CA ARG A 298 18.34 2.85 -1.89
C ARG A 298 17.65 4.20 -1.82
N PHE A 299 16.89 4.46 -0.76
CA PHE A 299 16.18 5.69 -0.46
C PHE A 299 16.72 6.22 0.87
N ARG A 300 17.52 7.28 0.80
CA ARG A 300 18.31 7.79 1.93
C ARG A 300 17.52 8.71 2.87
N GLU A 301 16.36 9.17 2.42
CA GLU A 301 15.46 10.01 3.21
C GLU A 301 14.77 9.21 4.33
N PRO A 302 14.16 9.89 5.33
CA PRO A 302 13.44 9.24 6.41
C PRO A 302 12.33 8.29 5.91
N VAL A 303 12.29 7.09 6.49
CA VAL A 303 11.30 6.06 6.24
C VAL A 303 10.58 5.74 7.56
N LEU A 304 9.27 5.86 7.56
CA LEU A 304 8.41 5.52 8.68
C LEU A 304 7.62 4.24 8.34
N LEU A 305 7.69 3.21 9.17
CA LEU A 305 6.75 2.10 9.17
C LEU A 305 5.69 2.36 10.25
N ILE A 306 4.43 2.39 9.87
CA ILE A 306 3.29 2.47 10.77
C ILE A 306 2.68 1.07 10.86
N ASP A 307 2.67 0.51 12.06
CA ASP A 307 2.05 -0.77 12.38
C ASP A 307 1.02 -0.68 13.50
N SER A 308 0.21 -1.73 13.65
CA SER A 308 -0.83 -1.75 14.68
C SER A 308 -0.35 -2.47 15.93
N GLY A 309 -0.21 -1.72 17.03
CA GLY A 309 0.26 -2.22 18.33
C GLY A 309 -0.84 -2.28 19.39
N LYS A 310 -0.45 -2.59 20.64
CA LYS A 310 -1.32 -2.45 21.82
C LYS A 310 -1.19 -1.06 22.45
N THR A 311 0.00 -0.49 22.41
CA THR A 311 0.34 0.81 22.97
C THR A 311 1.16 1.61 21.98
N MET A 312 0.95 2.93 21.96
CA MET A 312 1.73 3.82 21.10
C MET A 312 3.21 3.78 21.50
N ARG A 313 4.06 3.43 20.52
CA ARG A 313 5.51 3.39 20.70
C ARG A 313 6.16 3.71 19.36
N HIS A 314 7.25 4.47 19.39
CA HIS A 314 8.11 4.63 18.23
C HIS A 314 9.56 4.28 18.58
N VAL A 315 10.23 3.58 17.66
CA VAL A 315 11.64 3.14 17.82
C VAL A 315 12.34 3.06 16.47
N GLN A 316 13.66 2.89 16.48
CA GLN A 316 14.47 2.61 15.29
C GLN A 316 14.99 1.16 15.35
N PRO A 317 14.18 0.16 14.95
CA PRO A 317 14.48 -1.23 15.24
C PRO A 317 15.29 -1.93 14.14
N LEU A 318 15.33 -1.36 12.93
CA LEU A 318 15.97 -1.96 11.77
C LEU A 318 17.50 -1.88 11.89
N ARG A 319 18.16 -3.01 11.64
CA ARG A 319 19.63 -3.14 11.67
C ARG A 319 20.17 -3.49 10.30
N ASP A 320 21.35 -2.95 9.97
CA ASP A 320 22.10 -3.31 8.77
C ASP A 320 22.80 -4.67 8.92
N ALA A 321 23.45 -5.13 7.85
CA ALA A 321 24.18 -6.41 7.85
C ALA A 321 25.33 -6.47 8.87
N ARG A 322 25.80 -5.33 9.39
CA ARG A 322 26.84 -5.22 10.41
C ARG A 322 26.24 -5.04 11.82
N GLY A 323 24.91 -5.09 11.95
CA GLY A 323 24.19 -4.91 13.20
C GLY A 323 23.99 -3.45 13.62
N ALA A 324 24.43 -2.47 12.82
CA ALA A 324 24.25 -1.05 13.12
C ALA A 324 22.81 -0.61 12.88
N LEU A 325 22.30 0.33 13.68
CA LEU A 325 20.96 0.88 13.51
C LEU A 325 20.84 1.68 12.22
N VAL A 326 19.78 1.42 11.46
CA VAL A 326 19.43 2.21 10.28
C VAL A 326 18.72 3.48 10.73
N LYS A 327 19.49 4.56 10.94
CA LYS A 327 19.01 5.84 11.51
C LYS A 327 17.89 6.52 10.71
N SER A 328 17.79 6.24 9.42
CA SER A 328 16.72 6.77 8.57
C SER A 328 15.38 6.04 8.75
N PHE A 329 15.35 4.91 9.49
CA PHE A 329 14.15 4.11 9.66
C PHE A 329 13.56 4.24 11.07
N THR A 330 12.28 4.56 11.13
CA THR A 330 11.50 4.59 12.37
C THR A 330 10.27 3.69 12.21
N GLN A 331 9.96 2.89 13.24
CA GLN A 331 8.69 2.18 13.38
C GLN A 331 7.83 2.95 14.37
N LEU A 332 6.56 3.18 14.05
CA LEU A 332 5.50 3.71 14.91
C LEU A 332 4.40 2.66 15.04
N SER A 333 4.23 2.13 16.24
CA SER A 333 3.12 1.25 16.59
C SER A 333 1.96 2.05 17.16
N THR A 334 0.74 1.79 16.69
CA THR A 334 -0.48 2.46 17.14
C THR A 334 -1.05 1.83 18.41
N TYR A 335 -2.14 2.41 18.89
CA TYR A 335 -2.96 1.85 19.96
C TYR A 335 -3.65 0.56 19.55
N GLY A 336 -3.98 -0.23 20.57
CA GLY A 336 -4.72 -1.46 20.50
C GLY A 336 -5.57 -1.64 21.78
N SER A 337 -6.20 -2.81 21.95
CA SER A 337 -7.11 -3.05 23.07
C SER A 337 -6.33 -2.96 24.38
N PRO A 338 -6.87 -2.34 25.43
CA PRO A 338 -8.23 -1.77 25.57
C PRO A 338 -8.34 -0.27 25.23
N THR A 339 -7.33 0.32 24.58
CA THR A 339 -7.26 1.76 24.32
C THR A 339 -7.92 2.12 22.98
N THR A 340 -9.21 2.47 23.01
CA THR A 340 -10.00 2.82 21.81
C THR A 340 -10.28 4.32 21.66
N ASN A 341 -10.14 5.09 22.74
CA ASN A 341 -10.40 6.54 22.77
C ASN A 341 -9.18 7.39 22.41
N GLN A 342 -8.16 6.80 21.79
CA GLN A 342 -6.92 7.48 21.43
C GLN A 342 -6.57 7.27 19.97
N TRP A 343 -5.93 8.28 19.39
CA TRP A 343 -5.37 8.23 18.04
C TRP A 343 -4.00 8.89 18.03
N VAL A 344 -3.16 8.57 17.04
CA VAL A 344 -1.83 9.17 16.92
C VAL A 344 -1.86 10.26 15.86
N ARG A 345 -1.49 11.48 16.24
CA ARG A 345 -1.22 12.56 15.30
C ARG A 345 0.22 12.45 14.84
N VAL A 346 0.42 12.36 13.52
CA VAL A 346 1.75 12.41 12.91
C VAL A 346 1.90 13.74 12.20
N ARG A 347 2.84 14.57 12.68
CA ARG A 347 3.21 15.82 12.02
C ARG A 347 4.43 15.59 11.13
N VAL A 348 4.37 16.14 9.92
CA VAL A 348 5.45 16.10 8.94
C VAL A 348 5.99 17.52 8.80
N GLU A 349 7.25 17.73 9.17
CA GLU A 349 7.88 19.05 9.23
C GLU A 349 9.10 19.14 8.30
N PRO A 350 8.93 19.59 7.04
CA PRO A 350 10.04 19.73 6.11
C PRO A 350 11.08 20.76 6.58
N GLY A 351 12.36 20.37 6.55
CA GLY A 351 13.49 21.25 6.88
C GLY A 351 13.86 21.33 8.36
N THR A 352 13.29 20.48 9.21
CA THR A 352 13.75 20.25 10.58
C THR A 352 14.74 19.06 10.62
N SER A 353 15.34 18.79 11.78
CA SER A 353 16.26 17.65 11.96
C SER A 353 15.56 16.29 11.95
N SER A 354 14.25 16.25 12.26
CA SER A 354 13.42 15.04 12.22
C SER A 354 12.18 15.32 11.40
N LEU A 355 12.00 14.60 10.29
CA LEU A 355 10.85 14.82 9.42
C LEU A 355 9.51 14.47 10.09
N PHE A 356 9.49 13.44 10.93
CA PHE A 356 8.27 12.90 11.54
C PHE A 356 8.25 13.18 13.04
N HIS A 357 7.12 13.68 13.54
CA HIS A 357 6.84 13.89 14.95
C HIS A 357 5.52 13.21 15.33
N PHE A 358 5.48 12.62 16.52
CA PHE A 358 4.35 11.80 16.97
C PHE A 358 3.74 12.36 18.25
N GLU A 359 2.42 12.54 18.26
CA GLU A 359 1.67 13.04 19.41
C GLU A 359 0.49 12.09 19.68
N ALA A 360 0.33 11.71 20.94
CA ALA A 360 -0.83 10.94 21.40
C ALA A 360 -2.00 11.89 21.66
N VAL A 361 -3.12 11.68 20.98
CA VAL A 361 -4.35 12.45 21.21
C VAL A 361 -5.36 11.55 21.92
N THR A 362 -5.80 11.98 23.11
CA THR A 362 -6.74 11.23 23.95
C THR A 362 -8.06 11.98 24.05
N LEU A 363 -9.16 11.30 23.76
CA LEU A 363 -10.49 11.84 24.02
C LEU A 363 -10.84 11.63 25.49
N PRO A 364 -11.47 12.62 26.16
CA PRO A 364 -11.98 12.43 27.50
C PRO A 364 -12.89 11.21 27.54
N SER A 365 -12.73 10.37 28.57
CA SER A 365 -13.71 9.31 28.82
C SER A 365 -15.06 9.99 29.00
N ASN A 366 -16.02 9.69 28.14
CA ASN A 366 -17.38 10.17 28.29
C ASN A 366 -17.94 9.52 29.57
N ARG A 367 -17.66 10.11 30.75
CA ARG A 367 -18.45 9.82 31.94
C ARG A 367 -19.85 10.24 31.56
N ALA A 368 -20.72 9.25 31.43
CA ALA A 368 -22.13 9.40 31.12
C ALA A 368 -22.66 10.75 31.60
N ALA A 369 -23.24 11.53 30.70
CA ALA A 369 -24.15 12.58 31.12
C ALA A 369 -25.17 11.91 32.04
N ALA A 370 -25.04 12.17 33.35
CA ALA A 370 -26.02 11.74 34.32
C ALA A 370 -27.37 12.32 33.90
N PRO A 371 -28.46 11.54 33.87
CA PRO A 371 -29.76 12.07 33.52
C PRO A 371 -30.29 12.88 34.71
N ASN A 372 -29.87 14.14 34.83
CA ASN A 372 -30.62 15.12 35.61
C ASN A 372 -31.67 15.74 34.69
N ALA A 373 -32.75 15.00 34.45
CA ALA A 373 -34.02 15.56 34.02
C ALA A 373 -35.01 15.44 35.19
N PRO A 374 -35.60 16.53 35.69
CA PRO A 374 -36.63 16.46 36.70
C PRO A 374 -37.88 15.77 36.13
N ARG A 375 -38.44 14.85 36.93
CA ARG A 375 -39.70 14.14 36.69
C ARG A 375 -40.82 15.12 36.33
N ALA A 376 -41.38 14.97 35.14
CA ALA A 376 -42.72 15.43 34.81
C ALA A 376 -43.63 14.20 34.67
N SER A 377 -44.68 14.21 35.48
CA SER A 377 -45.66 13.15 35.67
C SER A 377 -46.72 13.17 34.55
N GLY A 378 -47.15 11.99 34.11
CA GLY A 378 -48.50 11.74 33.60
C GLY A 378 -48.70 11.82 32.08
N MET A 379 -48.90 10.67 31.44
CA MET A 379 -50.23 10.21 30.97
C MET A 379 -50.07 8.86 30.23
N SER A 380 -50.96 7.92 30.54
CA SER A 380 -51.06 6.56 29.99
C SER A 380 -51.62 6.50 28.55
N PRO A 381 -51.54 5.33 27.86
CA PRO A 381 -51.57 5.22 26.40
C PRO A 381 -52.94 4.83 25.80
N VAL A 382 -53.13 5.05 24.50
CA VAL A 382 -54.28 4.59 23.69
C VAL A 382 -53.76 4.05 22.33
N PRO A 383 -54.37 3.00 21.75
CA PRO A 383 -53.63 1.98 20.99
C PRO A 383 -53.69 2.09 19.45
N ALA A 384 -52.97 1.14 18.84
CA ALA A 384 -52.71 0.93 17.42
C ALA A 384 -53.93 0.95 16.48
N ALA A 385 -53.70 1.50 15.29
CA ALA A 385 -54.50 1.24 14.09
C ALA A 385 -53.57 0.86 12.93
N ALA A 386 -53.82 -0.33 12.39
CA ALA A 386 -53.19 -0.85 11.19
C ALA A 386 -53.69 -0.12 9.94
N SER A 387 -52.81 0.14 8.99
CA SER A 387 -53.21 0.28 7.58
C SER A 387 -52.10 -0.26 6.67
N ALA A 388 -52.50 -1.24 5.86
CA ALA A 388 -51.74 -1.80 4.77
C ALA A 388 -51.70 -0.79 3.61
N GLY A 389 -50.51 -0.60 3.02
CA GLY A 389 -50.30 0.20 1.82
C GLY A 389 -49.21 -0.44 0.99
N ALA A 390 -49.57 -0.81 -0.24
CA ALA A 390 -48.80 -1.64 -1.17
C ALA A 390 -47.50 -1.00 -1.69
N ALA A 391 -46.58 -1.87 -2.08
CA ALA A 391 -45.34 -1.58 -2.77
C ALA A 391 -45.57 -1.11 -4.23
N PRO A 392 -44.62 -0.34 -4.79
CA PRO A 392 -44.33 -0.38 -6.22
C PRO A 392 -42.95 -1.03 -6.49
N SER A 393 -42.96 -1.82 -7.55
CA SER A 393 -41.88 -2.63 -8.14
C SER A 393 -40.73 -1.82 -8.76
N ALA A 394 -39.54 -2.45 -8.76
CA ALA A 394 -38.27 -1.99 -9.35
C ALA A 394 -38.29 -1.82 -10.88
N PRO A 395 -37.24 -1.20 -11.46
CA PRO A 395 -36.40 -2.00 -12.36
C PRO A 395 -34.90 -1.66 -12.33
N GLY A 396 -34.06 -2.66 -12.64
CA GLY A 396 -32.70 -2.43 -13.17
C GLY A 396 -31.59 -3.34 -12.62
N SER A 397 -31.62 -4.62 -12.97
CA SER A 397 -30.52 -5.57 -12.75
C SER A 397 -29.36 -5.31 -13.72
N LEU A 398 -28.17 -4.96 -13.19
CA LEU A 398 -26.90 -5.02 -13.92
C LEU A 398 -26.31 -6.44 -13.82
N PRO A 399 -25.56 -6.91 -14.84
CA PRO A 399 -25.15 -8.31 -14.93
C PRO A 399 -24.17 -8.68 -13.83
N TYR A 400 -24.55 -9.68 -13.03
CA TYR A 400 -23.73 -10.38 -12.04
C TYR A 400 -22.49 -10.97 -12.74
N ALA A 401 -21.32 -10.41 -12.49
CA ALA A 401 -20.06 -11.07 -12.83
C ALA A 401 -19.89 -12.29 -11.91
N ALA A 402 -19.63 -13.45 -12.51
CA ALA A 402 -19.50 -14.69 -11.75
C ALA A 402 -18.34 -14.59 -10.72
N PRO A 403 -18.54 -15.10 -9.49
CA PRO A 403 -17.49 -15.09 -8.47
C PRO A 403 -16.28 -15.91 -8.92
N TYR A 404 -15.09 -15.55 -8.45
CA TYR A 404 -13.80 -16.15 -8.83
C TYR A 404 -13.76 -17.69 -8.67
N SER A 405 -14.50 -18.24 -7.70
CA SER A 405 -14.67 -19.68 -7.50
C SER A 405 -15.28 -20.40 -8.72
N ALA A 406 -16.03 -19.68 -9.57
CA ALA A 406 -16.58 -20.20 -10.81
C ALA A 406 -15.63 -20.05 -12.00
N LEU A 407 -14.66 -19.13 -11.95
CA LEU A 407 -13.69 -18.90 -13.02
C LEU A 407 -12.42 -19.75 -12.85
N TYR A 408 -12.11 -20.18 -11.63
CA TYR A 408 -10.96 -21.04 -11.33
C TYR A 408 -11.31 -22.01 -10.19
N PRO A 409 -11.91 -23.18 -10.49
CA PRO A 409 -12.11 -24.20 -9.49
C PRO A 409 -10.76 -24.68 -8.93
N SER A 410 -10.71 -24.85 -7.62
CA SER A 410 -9.60 -25.46 -6.89
C SER A 410 -9.20 -26.77 -7.58
N SER A 411 -7.95 -26.93 -7.97
CA SER A 411 -7.42 -28.23 -8.42
C SER A 411 -7.37 -29.18 -7.21
N GLY A 412 -8.51 -29.83 -6.96
CA GLY A 412 -8.70 -30.92 -6.01
C GLY A 412 -8.90 -32.22 -6.77
N THR A 413 -7.93 -33.12 -6.63
CA THR A 413 -8.00 -34.58 -6.82
C THR A 413 -9.14 -35.13 -7.69
N SER A 414 -8.89 -35.22 -9.01
CA SER A 414 -9.57 -36.19 -9.87
C SER A 414 -8.63 -37.37 -10.12
N ASN A 415 -8.95 -38.52 -9.53
CA ASN A 415 -8.49 -39.81 -10.03
C ASN A 415 -9.19 -40.03 -11.37
N ASP A 416 -8.57 -39.64 -12.47
CA ASP A 416 -8.90 -40.18 -13.79
C ASP A 416 -7.66 -40.08 -14.69
N LEU A 417 -7.29 -41.23 -15.24
CA LEU A 417 -6.19 -41.43 -16.16
C LEU A 417 -6.62 -40.96 -17.56
N ASP A 418 -6.02 -39.89 -18.08
CA ASP A 418 -5.98 -39.65 -19.53
C ASP A 418 -4.71 -38.86 -19.93
N PRO A 419 -3.87 -39.35 -20.88
CA PRO A 419 -2.57 -38.77 -21.17
C PRO A 419 -2.62 -37.90 -22.44
N SER A 420 -3.14 -36.68 -22.34
CA SER A 420 -2.91 -35.66 -23.37
C SER A 420 -3.29 -34.26 -22.89
N ALA A 421 -2.36 -33.58 -22.24
CA ALA A 421 -2.44 -32.13 -22.04
C ALA A 421 -1.05 -31.51 -22.22
N SER A 422 -0.96 -30.67 -23.24
CA SER A 422 0.21 -29.94 -23.70
C SER A 422 0.77 -28.97 -22.65
N ASP A 423 2.09 -29.02 -22.47
CA ASP A 423 2.90 -28.13 -21.61
C ASP A 423 2.71 -26.65 -21.98
N PRO A 424 2.29 -25.77 -21.04
CA PRO A 424 2.11 -24.34 -21.29
C PRO A 424 3.42 -23.52 -21.33
N ASN A 425 4.60 -24.16 -21.30
CA ASN A 425 5.90 -23.47 -21.35
C ASN A 425 6.68 -23.57 -22.68
N GLN A 426 6.09 -24.12 -23.74
CA GLN A 426 6.72 -24.00 -25.06
C GLN A 426 6.46 -22.62 -25.68
N GLY A 427 7.40 -21.69 -25.52
CA GLY A 427 7.36 -20.42 -26.26
C GLY A 427 8.29 -19.29 -25.85
N VAL A 428 9.21 -19.47 -24.89
CA VAL A 428 10.11 -18.38 -24.47
C VAL A 428 11.57 -18.75 -24.70
N MET A 429 12.15 -18.19 -25.76
CA MET A 429 13.61 -18.19 -25.98
C MET A 429 14.29 -17.22 -25.00
N PRO A 430 15.38 -17.61 -24.32
CA PRO A 430 16.17 -16.69 -23.49
C PRO A 430 17.08 -15.79 -24.32
N ILE A 431 17.02 -14.47 -24.08
CA ILE A 431 17.97 -13.50 -24.60
C ILE A 431 19.21 -13.47 -23.67
N GLY A 432 20.33 -14.03 -24.13
CA GLY A 432 21.65 -13.96 -23.46
C GLY A 432 22.63 -15.05 -23.97
N PRO A 433 23.95 -14.79 -24.05
CA PRO A 433 24.86 -15.68 -24.74
C PRO A 433 25.05 -17.02 -23.99
N ALA A 434 24.81 -18.12 -24.71
CA ALA A 434 24.88 -19.47 -24.19
C ALA A 434 26.32 -19.89 -23.85
N LEU A 435 26.56 -20.25 -22.58
CA LEU A 435 27.68 -21.09 -22.18
C LEU A 435 27.38 -22.54 -22.59
N ARG A 436 28.26 -23.15 -23.39
CA ARG A 436 28.15 -24.56 -23.79
C ARG A 436 28.41 -25.47 -22.58
N PRO A 437 27.64 -26.56 -22.39
CA PRO A 437 27.95 -27.56 -21.37
C PRO A 437 29.15 -28.42 -21.80
N ASN A 438 30.09 -28.60 -20.89
CA ASN A 438 31.23 -29.51 -21.03
C ASN A 438 30.73 -30.96 -20.83
N MET A 439 30.76 -31.77 -21.88
CA MET A 439 30.60 -33.22 -21.78
C MET A 439 31.94 -33.82 -21.40
N ASP A 440 32.10 -34.27 -20.16
CA ASP A 440 33.01 -35.35 -19.77
C ASP A 440 32.81 -35.72 -18.29
N ALA A 441 32.06 -36.80 -18.04
CA ALA A 441 32.20 -37.61 -16.82
C ALA A 441 31.63 -39.02 -17.06
N ARG A 442 32.54 -40.01 -17.07
CA ARG A 442 32.28 -41.45 -17.20
C ARG A 442 31.50 -42.03 -16.00
N PRO A 443 30.82 -43.17 -16.18
CA PRO A 443 29.99 -43.80 -15.16
C PRO A 443 30.82 -44.65 -14.18
N THR A 444 30.49 -44.56 -12.89
CA THR A 444 30.97 -45.49 -11.85
C THR A 444 30.15 -46.77 -11.85
N ARG A 445 30.85 -47.90 -12.04
CA ARG A 445 30.33 -49.26 -11.94
C ARG A 445 30.02 -49.63 -10.49
N HIS A 446 28.89 -50.33 -10.30
CA HIS A 446 28.63 -51.20 -9.16
C HIS A 446 29.58 -52.40 -9.15
N ALA A 447 30.05 -52.81 -7.97
CA ALA A 447 30.46 -54.17 -7.67
C ALA A 447 30.35 -54.44 -6.15
N HIS A 448 29.55 -55.46 -5.85
CA HIS A 448 29.41 -56.29 -4.63
C HIS A 448 28.98 -55.67 -3.30
#